data_AF-A8YBZ1-F1
#
_entry.id   AF-A8YBZ1-F1
#
_cell.length_a   1.000
_cell.length_b   1.000
_cell.length_c   1.000
_cell.angle_alpha   90.00
_cell.angle_beta   90.00
_cell.angle_gamma   90.00
#
_symmetry.space_group_name_H-M   'P 1'
#
loop_
_entity.id
_entity.type
_entity.pdbx_description
1 polymer ?
#
loop_
_entity_poly.entity_id
_entity_poly.type
_entity_poly.pdbx_seq_one_letter_code
_entity_poly.pdbx_strand_id
1 'polypeptide(L)'
;MIPNPVTIKRDIGCVPRSLDLFENTFNDVAMDWENRITINPYILVGKPIIKGTRIAVEFIIDLLAQGWSVDEILRNYPGITVEDIQACLSYASVMLKSEKVYAIPA
;
A
#
# COMPACT_ATOMS: atom_id res chain seq x y z
N MET A 1 38.52 20.76 15.63
CA MET A 1 38.05 19.99 14.46
C MET A 1 37.47 21.00 13.49
N ILE A 2 38.18 21.32 12.42
CA ILE A 2 37.81 22.42 11.53
C ILE A 2 36.54 22.00 10.77
N PRO A 3 35.40 22.69 10.93
CA PRO A 3 34.26 22.51 10.05
C PRO A 3 34.59 23.18 8.72
N ASN A 4 34.22 22.58 7.59
CA ASN A 4 34.06 23.37 6.37
C ASN A 4 32.60 23.30 5.86
N PRO A 5 31.92 24.45 5.84
CA PRO A 5 30.59 24.67 5.29
C PRO A 5 30.66 25.33 3.90
N VAL A 6 29.73 25.04 2.99
CA VAL A 6 29.28 25.97 1.93
C VAL A 6 27.82 25.59 1.57
N THR A 7 26.80 26.26 2.12
CA THR A 7 26.02 27.41 1.55
C THR A 7 25.22 27.01 0.30
N ILE A 8 23.90 27.20 0.20
CA ILE A 8 23.23 28.49 -0.10
C ILE A 8 21.74 28.46 0.30
N LYS A 9 21.30 29.57 0.91
CA LYS A 9 19.94 29.96 1.34
C LYS A 9 18.92 30.14 0.20
N ARG A 10 17.62 30.10 0.54
CA ARG A 10 16.55 31.10 0.24
C ARG A 10 15.20 30.48 0.65
N ASP A 11 14.67 30.85 1.81
CA ASP A 11 13.61 31.86 1.95
C ASP A 11 12.38 31.59 1.09
N ILE A 12 11.37 30.92 1.67
CA ILE A 12 9.99 31.40 1.65
C ILE A 12 9.27 31.00 2.95
N GLY A 13 8.93 32.00 3.75
CA GLY A 13 7.61 32.16 4.39
C GLY A 13 7.07 31.06 5.30
N CYS A 14 7.10 31.34 6.60
CA CYS A 14 5.99 31.15 7.54
C CYS A 14 4.74 30.39 7.02
N VAL A 15 4.70 29.08 7.26
CA VAL A 15 3.45 28.30 7.35
C VAL A 15 3.48 27.55 8.70
N PRO A 16 2.38 27.56 9.48
CA PRO A 16 2.39 27.05 10.84
C PRO A 16 2.75 25.55 10.86
N ARG A 17 3.60 25.18 11.83
CA ARG A 17 4.04 23.81 12.17
C ARG A 17 2.84 22.96 12.63
N SER A 18 2.03 22.51 11.67
CA SER A 18 0.98 21.50 11.86
C SER A 18 1.07 20.39 10.80
N LEU A 19 2.13 20.39 9.98
CA LEU A 19 2.31 19.52 8.83
C LEU A 19 3.33 18.40 9.06
N ASP A 20 3.54 18.00 10.32
CA ASP A 20 4.35 16.80 10.65
C ASP A 20 3.46 15.63 11.12
N LEU A 21 2.13 15.82 11.10
CA LEU A 21 1.14 14.80 11.46
C LEU A 21 0.77 13.87 10.29
N PHE A 22 1.01 14.30 9.05
CA PHE A 22 0.63 13.50 7.87
C PHE A 22 1.69 12.45 7.49
N GLU A 23 2.98 12.73 7.70
CA GLU A 23 4.05 11.76 7.37
C GLU A 23 4.14 10.62 8.39
N ASN A 24 3.80 10.86 9.66
CA ASN A 24 3.89 9.84 10.70
C ASN A 24 2.64 8.95 10.83
N THR A 25 1.48 9.31 10.27
CA THR A 25 0.33 8.38 10.24
C THR A 25 0.46 7.30 9.17
N PHE A 26 1.24 7.54 8.10
CA PHE A 26 1.34 6.59 6.98
C PHE A 26 2.20 5.35 7.29
N ASN A 27 3.08 5.43 8.31
CA ASN A 27 3.95 4.32 8.70
C ASN A 27 3.32 3.41 9.78
N ASP A 28 2.28 3.87 10.48
CA ASP A 28 1.57 3.08 11.50
C ASP A 28 0.35 2.30 10.95
N VAL A 29 -0.01 2.49 9.66
CA VAL A 29 -0.99 1.67 8.93
C VAL A 29 -0.38 0.41 8.29
N ALA A 30 0.72 -0.09 8.85
CA ALA A 30 1.12 -1.48 8.66
C ALA A 30 0.08 -2.38 9.37
N MET A 31 -1.14 -2.44 8.83
CA MET A 31 -2.13 -3.43 9.21
C MET A 31 -1.51 -4.81 9.00
N ASP A 32 -1.69 -5.70 9.97
CA ASP A 32 -1.39 -7.13 9.87
C ASP A 32 -2.28 -7.77 8.80
N TRP A 33 -1.91 -7.56 7.53
CA TRP A 33 -2.57 -8.15 6.38
C TRP A 33 -2.51 -9.69 6.44
N GLU A 34 -1.55 -10.24 7.17
CA GLU A 34 -1.34 -11.68 7.41
C GLU A 34 -2.58 -12.36 8.02
N ASN A 35 -3.39 -11.64 8.80
CA ASN A 35 -4.59 -12.19 9.41
C ASN A 35 -5.75 -12.35 8.41
N ARG A 36 -5.74 -11.55 7.33
CA ARG A 36 -6.83 -11.46 6.33
C ARG A 36 -6.48 -12.08 5.00
N ILE A 37 -5.22 -12.09 4.61
CA ILE A 37 -4.76 -12.68 3.35
C ILE A 37 -4.09 -14.00 3.64
N THR A 38 -4.49 -15.03 2.91
CA THR A 38 -3.90 -16.36 3.00
C THR A 38 -3.26 -16.71 1.68
N ILE A 39 -2.07 -17.29 1.75
CA ILE A 39 -1.35 -17.84 0.60
C ILE A 39 -1.35 -19.36 0.78
N ASN A 40 -2.04 -20.07 -0.12
CA ASN A 40 -2.07 -21.53 -0.08
C ASN A 40 -1.61 -22.06 -1.44
N PRO A 41 -0.51 -22.83 -1.52
CA PRO A 41 0.01 -23.36 -2.79
C PRO A 41 -0.99 -24.28 -3.51
N TYR A 42 -1.94 -24.87 -2.78
CA TYR A 42 -2.99 -25.73 -3.33
C TYR A 42 -4.22 -24.97 -3.84
N ILE A 43 -4.30 -23.65 -3.60
CA ILE A 43 -5.44 -22.81 -4.00
C ILE A 43 -4.91 -21.74 -4.96
N LEU A 44 -5.50 -21.65 -6.16
CA LEU A 44 -5.20 -20.60 -7.12
C LEU A 44 -3.70 -20.49 -7.48
N VAL A 45 -3.00 -21.64 -7.53
CA VAL A 45 -1.57 -21.74 -7.87
C VAL A 45 -0.65 -20.99 -6.88
N GLY A 46 -1.06 -20.87 -5.62
CA GLY A 46 -0.30 -20.13 -4.60
C GLY A 46 -0.47 -18.62 -4.69
N LYS A 47 -1.46 -18.12 -5.44
CA LYS A 47 -1.79 -16.70 -5.42
C LYS A 47 -2.36 -16.28 -4.06
N PRO A 48 -2.04 -15.07 -3.58
CA PRO A 48 -2.61 -14.52 -2.35
C PRO A 48 -4.13 -14.31 -2.52
N ILE A 49 -4.91 -14.85 -1.59
CA ILE A 49 -6.38 -14.76 -1.57
C ILE A 49 -6.87 -14.14 -0.27
N ILE A 50 -8.04 -13.48 -0.32
CA ILE A 50 -8.71 -12.99 0.89
C ILE A 50 -9.33 -14.19 1.62
N LYS A 51 -9.04 -14.33 2.91
CA LYS A 51 -9.48 -15.43 3.76
C LYS A 51 -11.00 -15.52 3.79
N GLY A 52 -11.53 -16.73 3.62
CA GLY A 52 -12.98 -16.98 3.57
C GLY A 52 -13.61 -16.70 2.20
N THR A 53 -12.86 -16.14 1.25
CA THR A 53 -13.30 -15.98 -0.14
C THR A 53 -12.40 -16.77 -1.10
N ARG A 54 -12.84 -16.87 -2.36
CA ARG A 54 -12.01 -17.39 -3.46
C ARG A 54 -11.52 -16.26 -4.38
N ILE A 55 -11.37 -15.06 -3.83
CA ILE A 55 -11.01 -13.85 -4.57
C ILE A 55 -9.53 -13.55 -4.33
N ALA A 56 -8.79 -13.37 -5.42
CA ALA A 56 -7.37 -13.05 -5.36
C ALA A 56 -7.15 -11.58 -5.00
N VAL A 57 -6.07 -11.30 -4.29
CA VAL A 57 -5.65 -9.93 -3.92
C VAL A 57 -5.37 -9.09 -5.18
N GLU A 58 -4.69 -9.69 -6.16
CA GLU A 58 -4.42 -9.11 -7.49
C GLU A 58 -5.71 -8.60 -8.17
N PHE A 59 -6.78 -9.40 -8.10
CA PHE A 59 -8.05 -9.05 -8.74
C PHE A 59 -8.68 -7.78 -8.15
N ILE A 60 -8.61 -7.60 -6.82
CA ILE A 60 -9.11 -6.38 -6.17
C ILE A 60 -8.29 -5.17 -6.57
N ILE A 61 -6.97 -5.32 -6.65
CA ILE A 61 -6.06 -4.26 -7.09
C ILE A 61 -6.34 -3.89 -8.54
N ASP A 62 -6.59 -4.86 -9.41
CA ASP A 62 -6.94 -4.63 -10.82
C ASP A 62 -8.26 -3.86 -10.96
N LEU A 63 -9.29 -4.20 -10.18
CA LEU A 63 -10.55 -3.45 -10.18
C LEU A 63 -10.32 -1.99 -9.76
N LEU A 64 -9.55 -1.77 -8.70
CA LEU A 64 -9.18 -0.42 -8.26
C LEU A 64 -8.37 0.32 -9.32
N ALA A 65 -7.44 -0.36 -10.01
CA ALA A 65 -6.65 0.21 -11.11
C ALA A 65 -7.51 0.55 -12.33
N GLN A 66 -8.60 -0.18 -12.57
CA GLN A 66 -9.62 0.13 -13.58
C GLN A 66 -10.52 1.32 -13.21
N GLY A 67 -10.35 1.89 -12.02
CA GLY A 67 -11.10 3.06 -11.55
C GLY A 67 -12.39 2.72 -10.81
N TRP A 68 -12.57 1.46 -10.38
CA TRP A 68 -13.72 1.08 -9.57
C TRP A 68 -13.63 1.71 -8.17
N SER A 69 -14.76 2.19 -7.66
CA SER A 69 -14.84 2.64 -6.27
C SER A 69 -14.92 1.46 -5.31
N VAL A 70 -14.43 1.67 -4.07
CA VAL A 70 -14.54 0.68 -2.99
C VAL A 70 -16.00 0.24 -2.77
N ASP A 71 -16.95 1.18 -2.84
CA ASP A 71 -18.37 0.88 -2.65
C ASP A 71 -18.92 -0.02 -3.77
N GLU A 72 -18.51 0.19 -5.03
CA GLU A 72 -18.86 -0.71 -6.15
C GLU A 72 -18.36 -2.13 -5.94
N ILE A 73 -17.12 -2.27 -5.46
CA ILE A 73 -16.52 -3.58 -5.16
C ILE A 73 -17.33 -4.27 -4.05
N LEU A 74 -17.65 -3.56 -2.97
CA LEU A 74 -18.44 -4.12 -1.86
C LEU A 74 -19.85 -4.53 -2.26
N ARG A 75 -20.51 -3.75 -3.14
CA ARG A 75 -21.84 -4.07 -3.66
C ARG A 75 -21.84 -5.30 -4.56
N ASN A 76 -20.81 -5.46 -5.38
CA ASN A 76 -20.72 -6.59 -6.32
C ASN A 76 -20.18 -7.87 -5.67
N TYR A 77 -19.43 -7.75 -4.57
CA TYR A 77 -18.85 -8.88 -3.85
C TYR A 77 -19.27 -8.85 -2.36
N PRO A 78 -20.53 -9.23 -2.06
CA PRO A 78 -21.01 -9.32 -0.69
C PRO A 78 -20.28 -10.46 0.04
N GLY A 79 -19.27 -10.11 0.82
CA GLY A 79 -18.32 -11.04 1.43
C GLY A 79 -16.92 -10.48 1.57
N ILE A 80 -16.64 -9.35 0.91
CA ILE A 80 -15.45 -8.53 1.13
C ILE A 80 -15.81 -7.40 2.09
N THR A 81 -14.92 -7.07 3.02
CA THR A 81 -15.04 -5.87 3.85
C THR A 81 -14.04 -4.79 3.45
N VAL A 82 -14.25 -3.56 3.91
CA VAL A 82 -13.33 -2.44 3.64
C VAL A 82 -11.92 -2.78 4.14
N GLU A 83 -11.83 -3.46 5.28
CA GLU A 83 -10.57 -3.88 5.88
C GLU A 83 -9.85 -4.94 5.04
N ASP A 84 -10.58 -5.79 4.30
CA ASP A 84 -9.96 -6.73 3.36
C ASP A 84 -9.31 -5.99 2.18
N ILE A 85 -9.97 -4.95 1.67
CA ILE A 85 -9.43 -4.10 0.59
C ILE A 85 -8.19 -3.35 1.08
N GLN A 86 -8.23 -2.80 2.29
CA GLN A 86 -7.05 -2.18 2.92
C GLN A 86 -5.91 -3.18 3.10
N ALA A 87 -6.20 -4.40 3.57
CA ALA A 87 -5.20 -5.46 3.69
C ALA A 87 -4.58 -5.83 2.33
N CYS A 88 -5.38 -5.87 1.25
CA CYS A 88 -4.91 -6.09 -0.12
C CYS A 88 -3.89 -5.03 -0.55
N LEU A 89 -4.18 -3.75 -0.30
CA LEU A 89 -3.28 -2.65 -0.61
C LEU A 89 -2.01 -2.68 0.26
N SER A 90 -2.14 -3.00 1.54
CA SER A 90 -0.99 -3.15 2.44
C SER A 90 -0.08 -4.29 1.99
N TYR A 91 -0.64 -5.44 1.60
CA TYR A 91 0.12 -6.55 1.04
C TYR A 91 0.89 -6.15 -0.23
N ALA A 92 0.23 -5.45 -1.15
CA ALA A 92 0.89 -4.96 -2.37
C ALA A 92 2.02 -3.98 -2.07
N SER A 93 1.82 -3.06 -1.13
CA SER A 93 2.84 -2.12 -0.67
C SER A 93 4.06 -2.83 -0.09
N VAL A 94 3.85 -3.85 0.74
CA VAL A 94 4.95 -4.67 1.32
C VAL A 94 5.71 -5.42 0.23
N MET A 95 5.00 -6.05 -0.73
CA MET A 95 5.61 -6.77 -1.83
C MET A 95 6.44 -5.85 -2.74
N LEU A 96 5.90 -4.67 -3.08
CA LEU A 96 6.62 -3.68 -3.88
C LEU A 96 7.85 -3.12 -3.17
N LYS A 97 7.80 -2.93 -1.84
CA LYS A 97 8.97 -2.51 -1.04
C LYS A 97 10.07 -3.56 -1.02
N SER A 98 9.72 -4.85 -1.12
CA SER A 98 10.70 -5.94 -1.19
C SER A 98 11.33 -6.07 -2.58
N GLU A 99 10.65 -5.62 -3.63
CA GLU A 99 11.12 -5.73 -5.00
C GLU A 99 12.19 -4.65 -5.31
N LYS A 100 13.39 -5.09 -5.71
CA LYS A 100 14.46 -4.17 -6.10
C LYS A 100 14.39 -3.90 -7.60
N VAL A 101 13.81 -2.77 -7.98
CA VAL A 101 13.75 -2.33 -9.37
C VAL A 101 15.06 -1.65 -9.76
N TYR A 102 15.83 -2.26 -10.66
CA TYR A 102 16.98 -1.64 -11.30
C TYR A 102 16.55 -1.10 -12.67
N ALA A 103 16.60 0.22 -12.85
CA ALA A 103 16.37 0.83 -14.15
C ALA A 103 17.52 0.44 -15.08
N ILE A 104 17.20 -0.25 -16.18
CA ILE A 104 18.16 -0.51 -17.26
C ILE A 104 18.21 0.77 -18.10
N PRO A 105 19.35 1.47 -18.19
CA PRO A 105 19.46 2.61 -19.08
C PRO A 105 19.24 2.13 -20.53
N ALA A 106 18.42 2.88 -21.26
CA ALA A 106 18.11 2.63 -22.67
C ALA A 106 19.32 2.85 -23.58
#